data_AF-A0A9E7Z4F4-F1
#
_entry.id   AF-A0A9E7Z4F4-F1
#
_cell.length_a   1.000
_cell.length_b   1.000
_cell.length_c   1.000
_cell.angle_alpha   90.00
_cell.angle_beta   90.00
_cell.angle_gamma   90.00
#
_symmetry.space_group_name_H-M   'P 1'
#
loop_
_entity.id
_entity.type
_entity.pdbx_description
1 polymer ?
#
loop_
_entity_poly.entity_id
_entity_poly.type
_entity_poly.pdbx_seq_one_letter_code
_entity_poly.pdbx_strand_id
1 'polypeptide(L)'
;MTLPIISAEQRLAEPRCAKIVLVGIPGAGKTSQLKTLPEDSTLFVDLEAGDLAVLDWYGDTLRPRSWPEFRDLVVFLAGPNPAASPDQPYSQAHFDAVCKRYGDPKQLDKYSTYFVDSITVLSRLCLAWARTQPQAFSERTGKPDTRGAYGLLGTEMIAALTHLQHVRDKHVVFVAILEEKVDEYNRRYFAIQLEGSKTALELPGVIDEVITLALLRPDAPVDGEAAAAPAEPFRAFVTHTDNVWGYPAKDRSGRLDALEEPHLGKLIAKTAAPRKPVPLAGATTQPNFS
;
A
#
# COMPACT_ATOMS: atom_id res chain seq x y z
N MET A 1 -27.33 17.63 -19.38
CA MET A 1 -26.62 17.30 -18.13
C MET A 1 -25.52 18.34 -17.93
N THR A 2 -25.43 18.94 -16.75
CA THR A 2 -24.34 19.88 -16.40
C THR A 2 -23.09 19.08 -16.06
N LEU A 3 -21.91 19.61 -16.40
CA LEU A 3 -20.64 19.03 -15.95
C LEU A 3 -20.61 19.01 -14.41
N PRO A 4 -20.31 17.87 -13.75
CA PRO A 4 -20.32 17.76 -12.29
C PRO A 4 -19.06 18.38 -11.68
N ILE A 5 -18.91 19.69 -11.81
CA ILE A 5 -17.79 20.44 -11.23
C ILE A 5 -18.08 20.66 -9.75
N ILE A 6 -17.21 20.13 -8.88
CA ILE A 6 -17.23 20.42 -7.44
C ILE A 6 -16.46 21.70 -7.14
N SER A 7 -16.97 22.51 -6.21
CA SER A 7 -16.29 23.72 -5.73
C SER A 7 -15.04 23.39 -4.91
N ALA A 8 -14.15 24.37 -4.74
CA ALA A 8 -12.98 24.22 -3.89
C ALA A 8 -13.36 23.90 -2.43
N GLU A 9 -14.45 24.48 -1.92
CA GLU A 9 -14.96 24.22 -0.58
C GLU A 9 -15.46 22.77 -0.44
N GLN A 10 -16.27 22.30 -1.40
CA GLN A 10 -16.73 20.90 -1.43
C GLN A 10 -15.55 19.93 -1.47
N ARG A 11 -14.57 20.16 -2.36
CA ARG A 11 -13.35 19.33 -2.45
C ARG A 11 -12.51 19.36 -1.16
N LEU A 12 -12.46 20.49 -0.45
CA LEU A 12 -11.69 20.61 0.78
C LEU A 12 -12.42 19.99 1.99
N ALA A 13 -13.75 19.90 1.93
CA ALA A 13 -14.59 19.25 2.93
C ALA A 13 -14.65 17.72 2.78
N GLU A 14 -14.30 17.18 1.61
CA GLU A 14 -14.21 15.74 1.39
C GLU A 14 -13.21 15.09 2.36
N PRO A 15 -13.55 13.95 2.98
CA PRO A 15 -12.63 13.18 3.80
C PRO A 15 -11.36 12.85 3.01
N ARG A 16 -10.20 12.98 3.67
CA ARG A 16 -8.93 12.54 3.10
C ARG A 16 -8.59 11.17 3.65
N CYS A 17 -8.32 10.23 2.77
CA CYS A 17 -7.75 8.94 3.12
C CYS A 17 -6.28 8.86 2.69
N ALA A 18 -5.63 7.78 3.13
CA ALA A 18 -4.27 7.47 2.77
C ALA A 18 -4.21 6.00 2.34
N LYS A 19 -3.61 5.75 1.17
CA LYS A 19 -3.20 4.41 0.75
C LYS A 19 -1.71 4.26 1.06
N ILE A 20 -1.38 3.34 1.96
CA ILE A 20 -0.06 3.21 2.54
C ILE A 20 0.45 1.80 2.24
N VAL A 21 1.70 1.70 1.81
CA VAL A 21 2.45 0.44 1.83
C VAL A 21 3.52 0.57 2.91
N LEU A 22 3.37 -0.20 3.99
CA LEU A 22 4.34 -0.31 5.07
C LEU A 22 5.26 -1.51 4.81
N VAL A 23 6.52 -1.24 4.54
CA VAL A 23 7.53 -2.27 4.29
C VAL A 23 8.55 -2.35 5.41
N GLY A 24 9.21 -3.48 5.53
CA GLY A 24 10.22 -3.70 6.56
C GLY A 24 10.66 -5.16 6.58
N ILE A 25 11.86 -5.40 7.10
CA ILE A 25 12.41 -6.76 7.20
C ILE A 25 11.50 -7.66 8.07
N PRO A 26 11.57 -9.00 7.93
CA PRO A 26 10.91 -9.91 8.85
C PRO A 26 11.27 -9.59 10.31
N GLY A 27 10.28 -9.60 11.21
CA GLY A 27 10.49 -9.24 12.62
C GLY A 27 10.60 -7.73 12.94
N ALA A 28 10.52 -6.85 11.94
CA ALA A 28 10.56 -5.39 12.17
C ALA A 28 9.39 -4.84 13.00
N GLY A 29 8.30 -5.60 13.14
CA GLY A 29 7.09 -5.18 13.86
C GLY A 29 6.00 -4.55 12.98
N LYS A 30 5.97 -4.88 11.67
CA LYS A 30 4.97 -4.38 10.71
C LYS A 30 3.54 -4.70 11.16
N THR A 31 3.23 -5.97 11.40
CA THR A 31 1.90 -6.44 11.84
C THR A 31 1.50 -5.83 13.18
N SER A 32 2.45 -5.64 14.10
CA SER A 32 2.19 -5.00 15.39
C SER A 32 1.74 -3.54 15.27
N GLN A 33 1.96 -2.89 14.12
CA GLN A 33 1.42 -1.55 13.88
C GLN A 33 -0.10 -1.51 13.81
N LEU A 34 -0.76 -2.65 13.59
CA LEU A 34 -2.22 -2.78 13.71
C LEU A 34 -2.72 -2.29 15.08
N LYS A 35 -1.97 -2.55 16.15
CA LYS A 35 -2.29 -2.13 17.52
C LYS A 35 -2.27 -0.61 17.74
N THR A 36 -1.71 0.14 16.79
CA THR A 36 -1.65 1.60 16.83
C THR A 36 -2.86 2.25 16.15
N LEU A 37 -3.81 1.43 15.67
CA LEU A 37 -5.03 1.83 15.01
C LEU A 37 -6.25 1.56 15.92
N PRO A 38 -7.34 2.33 15.78
CA PRO A 38 -8.57 2.11 16.55
C PRO A 38 -9.21 0.75 16.20
N GLU A 39 -9.43 -0.11 17.18
CA GLU A 39 -9.91 -1.48 16.99
C GLU A 39 -11.37 -1.54 16.47
N ASP A 40 -12.20 -0.59 16.89
CA ASP A 40 -13.62 -0.50 16.55
C ASP A 40 -13.89 -0.04 15.12
N SER A 41 -12.92 0.66 14.51
CA SER A 41 -13.02 1.19 13.14
C SER A 41 -11.93 0.66 12.20
N THR A 42 -11.20 -0.38 12.59
CA THR A 42 -10.19 -1.03 11.72
C THR A 42 -10.59 -2.45 11.40
N LEU A 43 -10.65 -2.79 10.11
CA LEU A 43 -10.78 -4.17 9.65
C LEU A 43 -9.39 -4.74 9.35
N PHE A 44 -9.04 -5.82 10.05
CA PHE A 44 -7.84 -6.58 9.75
C PHE A 44 -8.11 -7.58 8.62
N VAL A 45 -7.38 -7.49 7.52
CA VAL A 45 -7.45 -8.41 6.38
C VAL A 45 -6.21 -9.30 6.42
N ASP A 46 -6.36 -10.47 7.04
CA ASP A 46 -5.28 -11.41 7.31
C ASP A 46 -5.19 -12.49 6.21
N LEU A 47 -4.11 -12.40 5.44
CA LEU A 47 -3.70 -13.33 4.39
C LEU A 47 -2.55 -14.23 4.85
N GLU A 48 -1.77 -13.81 5.86
CA GLU A 48 -0.58 -14.52 6.35
C GLU A 48 -0.87 -15.55 7.45
N ALA A 49 -2.10 -15.60 8.00
CA ALA A 49 -2.45 -16.40 9.18
C ALA A 49 -1.53 -16.11 10.38
N GLY A 50 -1.02 -14.88 10.44
CA GLY A 50 0.05 -14.41 11.32
C GLY A 50 -0.44 -13.86 12.67
N ASP A 51 -1.45 -14.49 13.28
CA ASP A 51 -2.15 -13.98 14.46
C ASP A 51 -1.24 -13.73 15.68
N LEU A 52 -0.05 -14.36 15.73
CA LEU A 52 0.86 -14.28 16.88
C LEU A 52 1.28 -12.86 17.25
N ALA A 53 1.42 -11.95 16.29
CA ALA A 53 1.86 -10.58 16.54
C ALA A 53 0.76 -9.68 17.14
N VAL A 54 -0.50 -10.14 17.12
CA VAL A 54 -1.72 -9.37 17.41
C VAL A 54 -2.75 -10.16 18.22
N LEU A 55 -2.32 -11.15 19.02
CA LEU A 55 -3.20 -12.00 19.85
C LEU A 55 -4.09 -11.22 20.84
N ASP A 56 -3.63 -10.04 21.24
CA ASP A 56 -4.22 -9.09 22.17
C ASP A 56 -4.97 -7.94 21.46
N TRP A 57 -5.16 -8.03 20.14
CA TRP A 57 -5.93 -7.05 19.35
C TRP A 57 -7.35 -7.56 19.14
N TYR A 58 -8.35 -6.75 19.49
CA TYR A 58 -9.75 -7.19 19.59
C TYR A 58 -10.65 -6.73 18.43
N GLY A 59 -10.07 -6.17 17.37
CA GLY A 59 -10.84 -5.73 16.21
C GLY A 59 -11.29 -6.86 15.28
N ASP A 60 -12.18 -6.53 14.36
CA ASP A 60 -12.72 -7.49 13.40
C ASP A 60 -11.67 -7.95 12.39
N THR A 61 -11.75 -9.22 12.01
CA THR A 61 -10.80 -9.84 11.06
C THR A 61 -11.52 -10.54 9.92
N LEU A 62 -11.06 -10.30 8.69
CA LEU A 62 -11.44 -10.99 7.48
C LEU A 62 -10.24 -11.77 6.94
N ARG A 63 -10.45 -13.03 6.50
CA ARG A 63 -9.37 -13.91 6.02
C ARG A 63 -9.62 -14.43 4.62
N PRO A 64 -9.36 -13.63 3.56
CA PRO A 64 -9.42 -14.12 2.19
C PRO A 64 -8.37 -15.22 1.97
N ARG A 65 -8.75 -16.32 1.34
CA ARG A 65 -7.85 -17.48 1.08
C ARG A 65 -7.43 -17.61 -0.37
N SER A 66 -7.99 -16.80 -1.26
CA SER A 66 -7.73 -16.85 -2.68
C SER A 66 -7.71 -15.47 -3.31
N TRP A 67 -7.06 -15.35 -4.47
CA TRP A 67 -7.09 -14.11 -5.25
C TRP A 67 -8.51 -13.64 -5.60
N PRO A 68 -9.43 -14.52 -6.06
CA PRO A 68 -10.83 -14.12 -6.30
C PRO A 68 -11.52 -13.55 -5.05
N GLU A 69 -11.33 -14.13 -3.86
CA GLU A 69 -11.94 -13.60 -2.64
C GLU A 69 -11.42 -12.21 -2.27
N PHE A 70 -10.12 -11.96 -2.44
CA PHE A 70 -9.57 -10.61 -2.25
C PHE A 70 -10.12 -9.64 -3.31
N ARG A 71 -10.28 -10.09 -4.56
CA ARG A 71 -10.85 -9.28 -5.64
C ARG A 71 -12.33 -8.94 -5.38
N ASP A 72 -13.09 -9.87 -4.82
CA ASP A 72 -14.46 -9.64 -4.36
C ASP A 72 -14.46 -8.57 -3.25
N LEU A 73 -13.55 -8.66 -2.27
CA LEU A 73 -13.41 -7.65 -1.22
C LEU A 73 -13.11 -6.26 -1.79
N VAL A 74 -12.23 -6.17 -2.79
CA VAL A 74 -11.86 -4.91 -3.44
C VAL A 74 -13.07 -4.25 -4.11
N VAL A 75 -13.89 -5.00 -4.88
CA VAL A 75 -15.09 -4.43 -5.49
C VAL A 75 -16.16 -4.10 -4.44
N PHE A 76 -16.27 -4.92 -3.38
CA PHE A 76 -17.23 -4.69 -2.31
C PHE A 76 -16.92 -3.41 -1.54
N LEU A 77 -15.64 -3.14 -1.31
CA LEU A 77 -15.15 -1.93 -0.66
C LEU A 77 -15.24 -0.69 -1.55
N ALA A 78 -14.81 -0.80 -2.81
CA ALA A 78 -14.66 0.36 -3.69
C ALA A 78 -15.85 0.64 -4.59
N GLY A 79 -16.83 -0.26 -4.62
CA GLY A 79 -17.92 -0.22 -5.58
C GLY A 79 -17.49 -0.66 -6.98
N PRO A 80 -18.42 -0.64 -7.94
CA PRO A 80 -18.15 -1.00 -9.33
C PRO A 80 -17.39 0.11 -10.06
N ASN A 81 -16.53 -0.27 -11.00
CA ASN A 81 -15.94 0.61 -11.99
C ASN A 81 -16.97 0.90 -13.10
N PRO A 82 -17.43 2.16 -13.26
CA PRO A 82 -18.44 2.51 -14.27
C PRO A 82 -17.97 2.31 -15.72
N ALA A 83 -16.65 2.26 -15.94
CA ALA A 83 -16.07 2.08 -17.27
C ALA A 83 -15.80 0.61 -17.63
N ALA A 84 -15.97 -0.33 -16.69
CA ALA A 84 -15.72 -1.74 -16.92
C ALA A 84 -16.88 -2.40 -17.67
N SER A 85 -16.56 -3.26 -18.64
CA SER A 85 -17.56 -4.09 -19.30
C SER A 85 -18.08 -5.19 -18.36
N PRO A 86 -19.28 -5.77 -18.58
CA PRO A 86 -19.89 -6.71 -17.63
C PRO A 86 -19.04 -7.94 -17.29
N ASP A 87 -18.22 -8.40 -18.24
CA ASP A 87 -17.32 -9.55 -18.12
C ASP A 87 -15.99 -9.23 -17.44
N GLN A 88 -15.65 -7.94 -17.28
CA GLN A 88 -14.42 -7.52 -16.63
C GLN A 88 -14.52 -7.57 -15.10
N PRO A 89 -13.39 -7.82 -14.41
CA PRO A 89 -13.30 -7.57 -12.98
C PRO A 89 -13.72 -6.14 -12.62
N TYR A 90 -14.30 -6.01 -11.43
CA TYR A 90 -14.80 -4.73 -10.89
C TYR A 90 -15.98 -4.12 -11.66
N SER A 91 -16.59 -4.82 -12.62
CA SER A 91 -17.81 -4.36 -13.29
C SER A 91 -19.02 -4.25 -12.36
N GLN A 92 -20.09 -3.60 -12.83
CA GLN A 92 -21.38 -3.60 -12.12
C GLN A 92 -21.89 -5.03 -11.87
N ALA A 93 -21.74 -5.92 -12.86
CA ALA A 93 -22.16 -7.31 -12.72
C ALA A 93 -21.34 -8.06 -11.64
N HIS A 94 -20.04 -7.78 -11.56
CA HIS A 94 -19.18 -8.31 -10.51
C HIS A 94 -19.62 -7.80 -9.13
N PHE A 95 -19.83 -6.49 -8.99
CA PHE A 95 -20.30 -5.89 -7.74
C PHE A 95 -21.66 -6.45 -7.30
N ASP A 96 -22.62 -6.57 -8.21
CA ASP A 96 -23.95 -7.12 -7.92
C ASP A 96 -23.87 -8.58 -7.45
N ALA A 97 -23.00 -9.39 -8.08
CA ALA A 97 -22.76 -10.77 -7.67
C ALA A 97 -22.18 -10.85 -6.26
N VAL A 98 -21.23 -9.96 -5.93
CA VAL A 98 -20.64 -9.88 -4.59
C VAL A 98 -21.65 -9.39 -3.56
N CYS A 99 -22.49 -8.40 -3.87
CA CYS A 99 -23.58 -7.95 -2.99
C CYS A 99 -24.62 -9.05 -2.73
N LYS A 100 -24.93 -9.88 -3.73
CA LYS A 100 -25.80 -11.05 -3.52
C LYS A 100 -25.18 -12.08 -2.57
N ARG A 101 -23.84 -12.19 -2.56
CA ARG A 101 -23.10 -13.16 -1.74
C ARG A 101 -22.87 -12.67 -0.31
N TYR A 102 -22.47 -11.41 -0.13
CA TYR A 102 -22.06 -10.84 1.15
C TYR A 102 -23.10 -9.91 1.78
N GLY A 103 -24.16 -9.55 1.05
CA GLY A 103 -25.19 -8.63 1.50
C GLY A 103 -24.85 -7.17 1.17
N ASP A 104 -25.35 -6.25 1.99
CA ASP A 104 -25.19 -4.81 1.77
C ASP A 104 -23.74 -4.37 2.09
N PRO A 105 -23.02 -3.69 1.17
CA PRO A 105 -21.71 -3.09 1.43
C PRO A 105 -21.67 -2.16 2.65
N LYS A 106 -22.80 -1.57 3.06
CA LYS A 106 -22.87 -0.69 4.26
C LYS A 106 -22.38 -1.34 5.54
N GLN A 107 -22.29 -2.68 5.61
CA GLN A 107 -21.65 -3.37 6.72
C GLN A 107 -20.18 -2.94 6.92
N LEU A 108 -19.54 -2.42 5.87
CA LEU A 108 -18.18 -1.90 5.86
C LEU A 108 -18.08 -0.44 6.33
N ASP A 109 -19.20 0.29 6.44
CA ASP A 109 -19.20 1.73 6.74
C ASP A 109 -18.57 2.05 8.10
N LYS A 110 -18.70 1.13 9.07
CA LYS A 110 -18.11 1.27 10.40
C LYS A 110 -16.58 1.30 10.40
N TYR A 111 -15.94 0.72 9.39
CA TYR A 111 -14.48 0.71 9.30
C TYR A 111 -14.01 1.97 8.58
N SER A 112 -13.05 2.68 9.16
CA SER A 112 -12.30 3.76 8.52
C SER A 112 -10.99 3.26 7.90
N THR A 113 -10.48 2.11 8.37
CA THR A 113 -9.15 1.62 8.01
C THR A 113 -9.19 0.13 7.66
N TYR A 114 -8.52 -0.24 6.57
CA TYR A 114 -8.30 -1.62 6.16
C TYR A 114 -6.81 -1.92 6.28
N PHE A 115 -6.45 -2.84 7.16
CA PHE A 115 -5.07 -3.25 7.36
C PHE A 115 -4.86 -4.62 6.72
N VAL A 116 -4.18 -4.67 5.59
CA VAL A 116 -3.97 -5.87 4.76
C VAL A 116 -2.59 -6.47 5.03
N ASP A 117 -2.56 -7.64 5.65
CA ASP A 117 -1.36 -8.40 5.97
C ASP A 117 -1.34 -9.74 5.24
N SER A 118 -0.65 -9.90 4.10
CA SER A 118 0.27 -8.96 3.46
C SER A 118 0.07 -8.87 1.95
N ILE A 119 0.51 -7.75 1.34
CA ILE A 119 0.58 -7.65 -0.13
C ILE A 119 1.60 -8.64 -0.72
N THR A 120 2.61 -9.04 0.08
CA THR A 120 3.56 -10.09 -0.29
C THR A 120 2.86 -11.43 -0.50
N VAL A 121 2.03 -11.89 0.45
CA VAL A 121 1.23 -13.11 0.27
C VAL A 121 0.16 -12.93 -0.78
N LEU A 122 -0.46 -11.76 -0.87
CA LEU A 122 -1.43 -11.47 -1.92
C LEU A 122 -0.86 -11.69 -3.32
N SER A 123 0.38 -11.25 -3.57
CA SER A 123 1.05 -11.46 -4.85
C SER A 123 1.28 -12.94 -5.17
N ARG A 124 1.52 -13.78 -4.15
CA ARG A 124 1.63 -15.24 -4.30
C ARG A 124 0.29 -15.88 -4.63
N LEU A 125 -0.79 -15.47 -3.96
CA LEU A 125 -2.15 -15.93 -4.26
C LEU A 125 -2.55 -15.54 -5.69
N CYS A 126 -2.24 -14.30 -6.10
CA CYS A 126 -2.50 -13.82 -7.45
C CYS A 126 -1.71 -14.61 -8.49
N LEU A 127 -0.43 -14.91 -8.25
CA LEU A 127 0.37 -15.70 -9.18
C LEU A 127 -0.14 -17.15 -9.28
N ALA A 128 -0.51 -17.76 -8.15
CA ALA A 128 -1.09 -19.09 -8.14
C ALA A 128 -2.38 -19.15 -8.96
N TRP A 129 -3.26 -18.15 -8.81
CA TRP A 129 -4.45 -18.01 -9.64
C TRP A 129 -4.12 -17.74 -11.12
N ALA A 130 -3.17 -16.85 -11.40
CA ALA A 130 -2.79 -16.47 -12.76
C ALA A 130 -2.27 -17.68 -13.57
N ARG A 131 -1.54 -18.58 -12.92
CA ARG A 131 -1.04 -19.84 -13.54
C ARG A 131 -2.14 -20.81 -13.97
N THR A 132 -3.37 -20.67 -13.46
CA THR A 132 -4.50 -21.52 -13.85
C THR A 132 -5.37 -20.89 -14.94
N GLN A 133 -5.09 -19.64 -15.34
CA GLN A 133 -5.89 -18.92 -16.33
C GLN A 133 -5.46 -19.26 -17.76
N PRO A 134 -6.37 -19.15 -18.76
CA PRO A 134 -6.05 -19.44 -20.16
C PRO A 134 -4.83 -18.69 -20.70
N GLN A 135 -4.61 -17.44 -20.25
CA GLN A 135 -3.48 -16.60 -20.65
C GLN A 135 -2.13 -17.15 -20.19
N ALA A 136 -2.11 -18.07 -19.22
CA ALA A 136 -0.90 -18.76 -18.77
C ALA A 136 -0.63 -20.06 -19.56
N PHE A 137 -1.27 -20.27 -20.71
CA PHE A 137 -1.02 -21.39 -21.60
C PHE A 137 -0.74 -20.92 -23.02
N SER A 138 0.21 -21.56 -23.68
CA SER A 138 0.55 -21.26 -25.08
C SER A 138 -0.58 -21.69 -26.01
N GLU A 139 -1.15 -20.77 -26.78
CA GLU A 139 -2.18 -21.08 -27.80
C GLU A 139 -1.71 -22.12 -28.82
N ARG A 140 -0.42 -22.12 -29.16
CA ARG A 140 0.17 -23.05 -30.13
C ARG A 140 0.37 -24.46 -29.59
N THR A 141 0.72 -24.61 -28.31
CA THR A 141 1.20 -25.89 -27.75
C THR A 141 0.39 -26.43 -26.58
N GLY A 142 -0.50 -25.61 -26.01
CA GLY A 142 -1.26 -25.93 -24.79
C GLY A 142 -0.40 -26.04 -23.52
N LYS A 143 0.92 -25.84 -23.60
CA LYS A 143 1.83 -25.96 -22.45
C LYS A 143 1.79 -24.69 -21.59
N PRO A 144 2.08 -24.79 -20.28
CA PRO A 144 2.18 -23.63 -19.40
C PRO A 144 3.17 -22.58 -19.95
N ASP A 145 2.71 -21.34 -20.03
CA ASP A 145 3.49 -20.15 -20.36
C ASP A 145 3.69 -19.29 -19.11
N THR A 146 4.89 -19.37 -18.56
CA THR A 146 5.32 -18.57 -17.41
C THR A 146 5.23 -17.08 -17.68
N ARG A 147 5.51 -16.61 -18.91
CA ARG A 147 5.46 -15.17 -19.23
C ARG A 147 4.03 -14.65 -19.20
N GLY A 148 3.10 -15.38 -19.80
CA GLY A 148 1.66 -15.09 -19.71
C GLY A 148 1.16 -15.01 -18.26
N ALA A 149 1.56 -15.95 -17.41
CA ALA A 149 1.19 -15.94 -15.99
C ALA A 149 1.71 -14.70 -15.24
N TYR A 150 2.97 -14.31 -15.42
CA TYR A 150 3.53 -13.11 -14.80
C TYR A 150 2.94 -11.81 -15.38
N GLY A 151 2.62 -11.78 -16.67
CA GLY A 151 1.93 -10.66 -17.29
C GLY A 151 0.53 -10.45 -16.71
N LEU A 152 -0.20 -11.54 -16.48
CA LEU A 152 -1.53 -11.50 -15.86
C LEU A 152 -1.44 -11.10 -14.37
N LEU A 153 -0.52 -11.68 -13.61
CA LEU A 153 -0.22 -11.30 -12.23
C LEU A 153 -0.04 -9.78 -12.08
N GLY A 154 0.85 -9.19 -12.88
CA GLY A 154 1.13 -7.76 -12.79
C GLY A 154 -0.08 -6.90 -13.17
N THR A 155 -0.90 -7.36 -14.11
CA THR A 155 -2.11 -6.65 -14.53
C THR A 155 -3.20 -6.70 -13.46
N GLU A 156 -3.45 -7.87 -12.88
CA GLU A 156 -4.45 -8.07 -11.83
C GLU A 156 -4.10 -7.33 -10.54
N MET A 157 -2.84 -7.42 -10.09
CA MET A 157 -2.38 -6.72 -8.89
C MET A 157 -2.52 -5.20 -9.03
N ILE A 158 -2.06 -4.63 -10.14
CA ILE A 158 -2.17 -3.19 -10.39
C ILE A 158 -3.63 -2.76 -10.54
N ALA A 159 -4.48 -3.57 -11.19
CA ALA A 159 -5.90 -3.29 -11.28
C ALA A 159 -6.55 -3.23 -9.88
N ALA A 160 -6.24 -4.17 -8.99
CA ALA A 160 -6.76 -4.17 -7.62
C ALA A 160 -6.31 -2.95 -6.81
N LEU A 161 -5.01 -2.63 -6.85
CA LEU A 161 -4.43 -1.50 -6.12
C LEU A 161 -4.99 -0.16 -6.64
N THR A 162 -5.09 -0.02 -7.97
CA THR A 162 -5.68 1.15 -8.61
C THR A 162 -7.16 1.28 -8.26
N HIS A 163 -7.91 0.18 -8.21
CA HIS A 163 -9.33 0.21 -7.83
C HIS A 163 -9.50 0.73 -6.39
N LEU A 164 -8.67 0.26 -5.45
CA LEU A 164 -8.66 0.74 -4.06
C LEU A 164 -8.22 2.21 -3.90
N GLN A 165 -7.42 2.75 -4.83
CA GLN A 165 -7.04 4.16 -4.86
C GLN A 165 -8.25 5.09 -5.03
N HIS A 166 -9.32 4.61 -5.67
CA HIS A 166 -10.53 5.40 -5.91
C HIS A 166 -11.44 5.51 -4.68
N VAL A 167 -11.22 4.71 -3.64
CA VAL A 167 -11.96 4.80 -2.37
C VAL A 167 -11.50 6.02 -1.61
N ARG A 168 -12.35 7.04 -1.48
CA ARG A 168 -11.99 8.37 -0.95
C ARG A 168 -12.09 8.49 0.56
N ASP A 169 -12.89 7.64 1.20
CA ASP A 169 -13.28 7.76 2.61
C ASP A 169 -12.63 6.71 3.53
N LYS A 170 -11.83 5.78 2.99
CA LYS A 170 -11.21 4.69 3.75
C LYS A 170 -9.69 4.68 3.62
N HIS A 171 -8.97 4.59 4.73
CA HIS A 171 -7.54 4.31 4.72
C HIS A 171 -7.29 2.84 4.35
N VAL A 172 -6.26 2.58 3.55
CA VAL A 172 -5.84 1.22 3.23
C VAL A 172 -4.35 1.11 3.49
N VAL A 173 -3.97 0.20 4.38
CA VAL A 173 -2.58 -0.09 4.73
C VAL A 173 -2.27 -1.49 4.22
N PHE A 174 -1.28 -1.61 3.36
CA PHE A 174 -0.69 -2.89 2.97
C PHE A 174 0.62 -3.07 3.70
N VAL A 175 0.82 -4.18 4.38
CA VAL A 175 2.16 -4.53 4.85
C VAL A 175 2.86 -5.42 3.82
N ALA A 176 4.17 -5.24 3.66
CA ALA A 176 4.99 -6.04 2.75
C ALA A 176 6.33 -6.38 3.38
N ILE A 177 6.94 -7.47 2.94
CA ILE A 177 8.31 -7.82 3.34
C ILE A 177 9.29 -6.97 2.53
N LEU A 178 10.28 -6.41 3.22
CA LEU A 178 11.45 -5.79 2.60
C LEU A 178 12.60 -6.80 2.59
N GLU A 179 13.25 -6.96 1.44
CA GLU A 179 14.42 -7.81 1.27
C GLU A 179 15.64 -6.98 0.82
N GLU A 180 16.82 -7.34 1.32
CA GLU A 180 18.10 -6.81 0.85
C GLU A 180 18.60 -7.70 -0.28
N LYS A 181 18.91 -7.09 -1.42
CA LYS A 181 19.41 -7.75 -2.63
C LYS A 181 20.76 -7.16 -3.01
N VAL A 182 21.47 -7.90 -3.84
CA VAL A 182 22.77 -7.49 -4.39
C VAL A 182 22.62 -7.44 -5.91
N ASP A 183 23.03 -6.34 -6.53
CA ASP A 183 23.05 -6.21 -7.98
C ASP A 183 24.28 -6.88 -8.62
N GLU A 184 24.38 -6.83 -9.95
CA GLU A 184 25.50 -7.41 -10.70
C GLU A 184 26.85 -6.74 -10.38
N TYR A 185 26.84 -5.58 -9.73
CA TYR A 185 28.02 -4.81 -9.33
C TYR A 185 28.35 -4.95 -7.83
N ASN A 186 27.76 -5.93 -7.16
CA ASN A 186 27.92 -6.19 -5.74
C ASN A 186 27.44 -5.03 -4.83
N ARG A 187 26.52 -4.20 -5.33
CA ARG A 187 25.89 -3.12 -4.55
C ARG A 187 24.62 -3.63 -3.91
N ARG A 188 24.48 -3.36 -2.62
CA ARG A 188 23.29 -3.70 -1.85
C ARG A 188 22.17 -2.71 -2.16
N TYR A 189 20.97 -3.22 -2.34
CA TYR A 189 19.76 -2.42 -2.49
C TYR A 189 18.59 -3.10 -1.81
N PHE A 190 17.59 -2.32 -1.41
CA PHE A 190 16.39 -2.85 -0.78
C PHE A 190 15.24 -2.92 -1.79
N ALA A 191 14.51 -4.03 -1.79
CA ALA A 191 13.36 -4.23 -2.65
C ALA A 191 12.17 -4.75 -1.86
N ILE A 192 10.97 -4.39 -2.31
CA ILE A 192 9.73 -4.96 -1.77
C ILE A 192 9.58 -6.37 -2.34
N GLN A 193 9.41 -7.35 -1.47
CA GLN A 193 9.24 -8.74 -1.87
C GLN A 193 7.82 -8.97 -2.40
N LEU A 194 7.69 -8.99 -3.73
CA LEU A 194 6.48 -9.32 -4.47
C LEU A 194 6.80 -10.33 -5.56
N GLU A 195 5.81 -11.15 -5.92
CA GLU A 195 5.89 -11.96 -7.13
C GLU A 195 5.83 -11.07 -8.37
N GLY A 196 6.80 -11.26 -9.28
CA GLY A 196 6.95 -10.45 -10.50
C GLY A 196 7.47 -9.03 -10.26
N SER A 197 8.03 -8.41 -11.29
CA SER A 197 8.63 -7.06 -11.19
C SER A 197 7.63 -5.92 -11.41
N LYS A 198 6.63 -6.12 -12.29
CA LYS A 198 5.69 -5.06 -12.72
C LYS A 198 5.00 -4.38 -11.53
N THR A 199 4.44 -5.17 -10.62
CA THR A 199 3.72 -4.64 -9.46
C THR A 199 4.60 -3.76 -8.61
N ALA A 200 5.82 -4.21 -8.27
CA ALA A 200 6.75 -3.44 -7.44
C ALA A 200 7.18 -2.13 -8.11
N LEU A 201 7.39 -2.13 -9.43
CA LEU A 201 7.79 -0.95 -10.20
C LEU A 201 6.67 0.10 -10.31
N GLU A 202 5.42 -0.33 -10.47
CA GLU A 202 4.26 0.56 -10.65
C GLU A 202 3.60 0.96 -9.32
N LEU A 203 3.83 0.21 -8.23
CA LEU A 203 3.27 0.45 -6.90
C LEU A 203 3.42 1.91 -6.42
N PRO A 204 4.58 2.59 -6.57
CA PRO A 204 4.72 3.99 -6.18
C PRO A 204 3.78 4.94 -6.95
N GLY A 205 3.37 4.59 -8.18
CA GLY A 205 2.46 5.38 -8.98
C GLY A 205 1.01 5.36 -8.48
N VAL A 206 0.57 4.24 -7.89
CA VAL A 206 -0.84 4.00 -7.51
C VAL A 206 -1.11 4.12 -6.00
N ILE A 207 -0.07 4.14 -5.17
CA ILE A 207 -0.15 4.31 -3.71
C ILE A 207 0.18 5.76 -3.33
N ASP A 208 -0.37 6.26 -2.22
CA ASP A 208 -0.04 7.59 -1.70
C ASP A 208 1.32 7.56 -0.97
N GLU A 209 1.47 6.65 -0.02
CA GLU A 209 2.62 6.57 0.89
C GLU A 209 3.35 5.23 0.76
N VAL A 210 4.68 5.26 0.60
CA VAL A 210 5.53 4.07 0.77
C VAL A 210 6.42 4.33 1.97
N ILE A 211 6.27 3.55 3.04
CA ILE A 211 6.90 3.79 4.33
C ILE A 211 7.74 2.59 4.70
N THR A 212 9.02 2.79 5.03
CA THR A 212 9.87 1.71 5.55
C THR A 212 9.96 1.77 7.06
N LEU A 213 9.53 0.71 7.76
CA LEU A 213 9.82 0.48 9.17
C LEU A 213 11.21 -0.14 9.32
N ALA A 214 12.16 0.65 9.83
CA ALA A 214 13.55 0.25 10.00
C ALA A 214 14.01 0.37 11.46
N LEU A 215 14.97 -0.47 11.83
CA LEU A 215 15.77 -0.30 13.05
C LEU A 215 16.99 0.54 12.70
N LEU A 216 16.97 1.81 13.08
CA LEU A 216 18.02 2.78 12.78
C LEU A 216 19.06 2.80 13.88
N ARG A 217 20.31 3.05 13.49
CA ARG A 217 21.45 3.24 14.39
C ARG A 217 22.05 4.63 14.11
N PRO A 218 21.96 5.58 15.05
CA PRO A 218 22.39 6.96 14.82
C PRO A 218 23.88 7.12 14.44
N ASP A 219 24.74 6.16 14.80
CA ASP A 219 26.20 6.30 14.67
C ASP A 219 26.85 5.27 13.75
N ALA A 220 26.21 4.87 12.64
CA ALA A 220 26.95 4.18 11.60
C ALA A 220 27.94 5.20 10.99
N PRO A 221 29.27 5.05 11.19
CA PRO A 221 30.21 6.06 10.76
C PRO A 221 30.14 6.23 9.24
N VAL A 222 30.05 7.48 8.79
CA VAL A 222 30.51 7.87 7.47
C VAL A 222 32.04 7.91 7.56
N ASP A 223 32.72 7.28 6.60
CA ASP A 223 34.17 7.06 6.63
C ASP A 223 34.97 8.29 7.14
N GLY A 224 35.67 8.13 8.26
CA GLY A 224 36.71 9.06 8.73
C GLY A 224 36.42 9.91 9.97
N GLU A 225 35.20 9.90 10.55
CA GLU A 225 34.92 10.65 11.77
C GLU A 225 34.91 9.78 13.04
N ALA A 226 35.40 10.36 14.16
CA ALA A 226 35.40 9.70 15.46
C ALA A 226 33.95 9.50 15.94
N ALA A 227 33.59 8.26 16.25
CA ALA A 227 32.26 7.91 16.72
C ALA A 227 31.89 8.71 17.99
N ALA A 228 30.79 9.45 17.92
CA ALA A 228 30.07 9.89 19.11
C ALA A 228 29.63 8.64 19.91
N ALA A 229 29.34 8.81 21.21
CA ALA A 229 28.87 7.70 22.05
C ALA A 229 27.69 6.99 21.37
N PRO A 230 27.68 5.64 21.30
CA PRO A 230 26.69 4.91 20.52
C PRO A 230 25.29 5.16 21.10
N ALA A 231 24.47 5.88 20.36
CA ALA A 231 23.06 6.06 20.64
C ALA A 231 22.32 4.73 20.41
N GLU A 232 21.34 4.47 21.27
CA GLU A 232 20.60 3.21 21.23
C GLU A 232 19.86 3.05 19.89
N PRO A 233 19.90 1.85 19.28
CA PRO A 233 19.11 1.58 18.09
C PRO A 233 17.62 1.80 18.36
N PHE A 234 16.94 2.49 17.47
CA PHE A 234 15.51 2.80 17.61
C PHE A 234 14.76 2.46 16.33
N ARG A 235 13.47 2.15 16.46
CA ARG A 235 12.61 1.90 15.30
C ARG A 235 12.00 3.22 14.83
N ALA A 236 12.00 3.44 13.53
CA ALA A 236 11.36 4.59 12.91
C ALA A 236 10.74 4.22 11.57
N PHE A 237 9.80 5.05 11.15
CA PHE A 237 9.30 5.08 9.78
C PHE A 237 10.17 6.03 8.96
N VAL A 238 10.80 5.50 7.92
CA VAL A 238 11.50 6.26 6.88
C VAL A 238 10.50 6.57 5.79
N THR A 239 10.31 7.86 5.50
CA THR A 239 9.17 8.35 4.69
C THR A 239 9.60 9.01 3.38
N HIS A 240 10.83 9.53 3.29
CA HIS A 240 11.32 10.27 2.13
C HIS A 240 12.19 9.43 1.20
N THR A 241 12.05 9.65 -0.11
CA THR A 241 12.77 8.87 -1.15
C THR A 241 14.28 9.07 -1.12
N ASP A 242 14.76 10.25 -0.73
CA ASP A 242 16.17 10.65 -0.67
C ASP A 242 16.84 10.31 0.67
N ASN A 243 16.35 9.29 1.36
CA ASN A 243 16.92 8.85 2.63
C ASN A 243 18.32 8.23 2.46
N VAL A 244 19.17 8.44 3.47
CA VAL A 244 20.59 8.00 3.48
C VAL A 244 20.77 6.48 3.53
N TRP A 245 19.73 5.73 3.89
CA TRP A 245 19.79 4.27 4.03
C TRP A 245 19.44 3.51 2.75
N GLY A 246 18.98 4.21 1.71
CA GLY A 246 18.56 3.58 0.45
C GLY A 246 17.29 2.74 0.58
N TYR A 247 16.48 2.98 1.61
CA TYR A 247 15.21 2.29 1.78
C TYR A 247 14.15 2.80 0.78
N PRO A 248 13.26 1.93 0.25
CA PRO A 248 12.15 2.39 -0.55
C PRO A 248 11.19 3.21 0.32
N ALA A 249 11.05 4.49 -0.02
CA ALA A 249 10.16 5.39 0.68
C ALA A 249 9.63 6.47 -0.25
N LYS A 250 8.45 6.99 0.07
CA LYS A 250 7.75 8.02 -0.71
C LYS A 250 6.65 8.65 0.13
N ASP A 251 6.70 9.98 0.27
CA ASP A 251 5.61 10.79 0.81
C ASP A 251 4.96 11.62 -0.30
N ARG A 252 3.75 11.23 -0.72
CA ARG A 252 2.98 12.01 -1.71
C ARG A 252 2.24 13.17 -1.05
N SER A 253 1.90 13.03 0.22
CA SER A 253 1.21 14.06 0.98
C SER A 253 2.06 15.32 1.20
N GLY A 254 3.39 15.16 1.24
CA GLY A 254 4.37 16.22 1.51
C GLY A 254 4.22 16.79 2.93
N ARG A 255 3.78 15.96 3.88
CA ARG A 255 3.47 16.34 5.26
C ARG A 255 4.31 15.61 6.29
N LEU A 256 4.94 14.50 5.90
CA LEU A 256 5.70 13.68 6.82
C LEU A 256 7.12 14.24 6.94
N ASP A 257 7.69 14.11 8.13
CA ASP A 257 9.11 14.35 8.37
C ASP A 257 9.90 13.14 7.84
N ALA A 258 11.20 13.32 7.56
CA ALA A 258 12.04 12.26 7.01
C ALA A 258 12.01 10.96 7.85
N LEU A 259 11.87 11.13 9.17
CA LEU A 259 11.64 10.07 10.14
C LEU A 259 10.38 10.36 10.94
N GLU A 260 9.49 9.38 11.04
CA GLU A 260 8.32 9.43 11.92
C GLU A 260 8.42 8.35 13.00
N GLU A 261 7.73 8.58 14.12
CA GLU A 261 7.49 7.56 15.14
C GLU A 261 6.78 6.36 14.49
N PRO A 262 7.13 5.11 14.84
CA PRO A 262 6.51 3.91 14.29
C PRO A 262 5.11 3.70 14.89
N HIS A 263 4.17 4.56 14.49
CA HIS A 263 2.79 4.61 14.94
C HIS A 263 1.88 4.98 13.76
N LEU A 264 1.24 3.98 13.13
CA LEU A 264 0.41 4.20 11.95
C LEU A 264 -0.77 5.16 12.17
N GLY A 265 -1.43 5.11 13.33
CA GLY A 265 -2.52 6.04 13.63
C GLY A 265 -2.10 7.52 13.55
N LYS A 266 -0.95 7.87 14.14
CA LYS A 266 -0.36 9.22 14.06
C LYS A 266 0.08 9.58 12.64
N LEU A 267 0.72 8.65 11.94
CA LEU A 267 1.16 8.85 10.56
C LEU A 267 -0.04 9.13 9.64
N ILE A 268 -1.09 8.31 9.70
CA ILE A 268 -2.34 8.51 8.94
C ILE A 268 -2.97 9.87 9.26
N ALA A 269 -3.07 10.24 10.53
CA ALA A 269 -3.62 11.52 10.94
C ALA A 269 -2.83 12.70 10.35
N LYS A 270 -1.49 12.60 10.33
CA LYS A 270 -0.60 13.61 9.74
C LYS A 270 -0.76 13.69 8.22
N THR A 271 -0.79 12.56 7.52
CA THR A 271 -1.01 12.48 6.07
C THR A 271 -2.36 13.06 5.64
N ALA A 272 -3.43 12.77 6.40
CA ALA A 272 -4.80 13.18 6.08
C ALA A 272 -5.12 14.64 6.52
N ALA A 273 -4.26 15.27 7.31
CA ALA A 273 -4.51 16.61 7.86
C ALA A 273 -4.75 17.68 6.77
N PRO A 274 -5.62 18.68 7.02
CA PRO A 274 -5.73 19.86 6.17
C PRO A 274 -4.39 20.57 6.03
N ARG A 275 -3.98 20.84 4.79
CA ARG A 275 -2.76 21.63 4.53
C ARG A 275 -3.01 23.03 5.09
N LYS A 276 -2.16 23.49 6.01
CA LYS A 276 -2.10 24.92 6.34
C LYS A 276 -1.76 25.66 5.04
N PRO A 277 -2.50 26.73 4.67
CA PRO A 277 -2.18 27.50 3.47
C PRO A 277 -0.70 27.89 3.56
N VAL A 278 0.11 27.46 2.58
CA VAL A 278 1.45 28.04 2.44
C VAL A 278 1.19 29.47 2.00
N PRO A 279 1.63 30.50 2.75
CA PRO A 279 1.59 31.86 2.25
C PRO A 279 2.29 31.85 0.90
N LEU A 280 1.62 32.36 -0.14
CA LEU A 280 2.29 32.60 -1.43
C LEU A 280 3.60 33.33 -1.10
N ALA A 281 4.73 32.66 -1.34
CA ALA A 281 6.03 33.30 -1.20
C ALA A 281 5.97 34.54 -2.08
N GLY A 282 6.02 35.72 -1.44
CA GLY A 282 6.08 36.98 -2.15
C GLY A 282 7.19 36.91 -3.18
N ALA A 283 6.92 37.41 -4.38
CA ALA A 283 7.80 37.38 -5.55
C ALA A 283 9.29 37.50 -5.19
N THR A 284 9.98 36.38 -5.04
CA THR A 284 11.44 36.33 -4.95
C THR A 284 11.95 35.97 -6.34
N THR A 285 12.51 37.00 -6.97
CA THR A 285 13.56 36.99 -8.00
C THR A 285 14.00 35.63 -8.50
N GLN A 286 13.85 35.43 -9.82
CA GLN A 286 14.39 34.29 -10.57
C GLN A 286 15.84 34.01 -10.17
N PRO A 287 16.22 32.75 -9.89
CA PRO A 287 17.62 32.39 -9.80
C PRO A 287 18.24 32.49 -11.21
N ASN A 288 19.22 33.38 -11.37
CA ASN A 288 20.10 33.38 -12.54
C ASN A 288 20.93 32.09 -12.50
N PHE A 289 20.58 31.11 -13.33
CA PHE A 289 21.51 30.07 -13.71
C PHE A 289 22.51 30.69 -14.70
N SER A 290 23.74 30.88 -14.22
CA SER A 290 24.92 31.20 -15.06
C SER A 290 25.62 29.90 -15.42
#